data_AF-A0A914HC46-F1
#
_entry.id   AF-A0A914HC46-F1
#
_cell.length_a   1.000
_cell.length_b   1.000
_cell.length_c   1.000
_cell.angle_alpha   90.00
_cell.angle_beta   90.00
_cell.angle_gamma   90.00
#
_symmetry.space_group_name_H-M   'P 1'
#
loop_
_entity.id
_entity.type
_entity.pdbx_description
1 polymer ?
#
loop_
_entity_poly.entity_id
_entity_poly.type
_entity_poly.pdbx_seq_one_letter_code
_entity_poly.pdbx_strand_id
1 'polypeptide(L)'
;MKAELNRAGFKNSYHHEIDETVAKELGLNFRTIYRWKKELGQTKPNKHSQSEQKELMKRYYEIKNQNPKNSDKEIAKMLKIGSATLDRWKRQFKRKQCRRAFC
;
A
#
# COMPACT_ATOMS: atom_id res chain seq x y z
N MET A 1 15.17 27.61 -23.24
CA MET A 1 15.38 26.76 -22.06
C MET A 1 14.05 26.10 -21.70
N LYS A 2 13.85 24.81 -22.02
CA LYS A 2 12.66 24.05 -21.64
C LYS A 2 13.03 23.21 -20.42
N ALA A 3 12.56 23.62 -19.25
CA ALA A 3 12.72 22.83 -18.03
C ALA A 3 11.67 21.72 -18.03
N GLU A 4 12.12 20.50 -18.32
CA GLU A 4 11.43 19.26 -17.98
C GLU A 4 11.45 19.09 -16.46
N LEU A 5 10.31 19.23 -15.79
CA LEU A 5 10.17 18.70 -14.44
C LEU A 5 8.78 18.09 -14.22
N ASN A 6 8.82 16.89 -13.64
CA ASN A 6 7.77 16.20 -12.88
C ASN A 6 7.02 15.05 -13.57
N ARG A 7 7.79 13.99 -13.89
CA ARG A 7 7.31 12.61 -13.67
C ARG A 7 7.27 12.33 -12.16
N ALA A 8 6.13 11.81 -11.71
CA ALA A 8 5.84 11.20 -10.40
C ALA A 8 5.47 12.13 -9.22
N GLY A 9 4.21 12.03 -8.75
CA GLY A 9 3.88 12.23 -7.32
C GLY A 9 2.71 13.15 -6.96
N PHE A 10 2.23 14.01 -7.85
CA PHE A 10 1.45 15.20 -7.40
C PHE A 10 -0.09 15.10 -7.38
N LYS A 11 -0.70 13.92 -7.54
CA LYS A 11 -2.17 13.80 -7.57
C LYS A 11 -2.85 13.53 -6.22
N ASN A 12 -2.09 13.24 -5.15
CA ASN A 12 -2.66 12.92 -3.83
C ASN A 12 -2.60 14.07 -2.81
N SER A 13 -1.80 15.13 -3.03
CA SER A 13 -1.66 16.24 -2.07
C SER A 13 -2.92 17.10 -2.01
N TYR A 14 -3.45 17.48 -3.18
CA TYR A 14 -4.53 18.46 -3.27
C TYR A 14 -5.85 17.98 -2.65
N HIS A 15 -6.22 16.71 -2.86
CA HIS A 15 -7.43 16.16 -2.25
C HIS A 15 -7.32 16.04 -0.72
N HIS A 16 -6.11 15.87 -0.20
CA HIS A 16 -5.89 15.79 1.24
C HIS A 16 -6.05 17.16 1.90
N GLU A 17 -5.50 18.22 1.29
CA GLU A 17 -5.60 19.59 1.80
C GLU A 17 -7.05 20.10 1.81
N ILE A 18 -7.83 19.79 0.78
CA ILE A 18 -9.27 20.12 0.74
C ILE A 18 -10.02 19.40 1.86
N ASP A 19 -9.76 18.10 2.05
CA ASP A 19 -10.45 17.31 3.07
C ASP A 19 -10.10 17.75 4.48
N GLU A 20 -8.86 18.19 4.72
CA GLU A 20 -8.47 18.80 5.99
C GLU A 20 -9.13 20.15 6.21
N THR A 21 -9.27 20.96 5.17
CA THR A 21 -9.94 22.27 5.25
C THR A 21 -11.42 22.10 5.57
N VAL A 22 -12.11 21.22 4.83
CA VAL A 22 -13.50 20.86 5.07
C VAL A 22 -13.69 20.29 6.48
N ALA A 23 -12.78 19.44 6.95
CA ALA A 23 -12.85 18.91 8.31
C ALA A 23 -12.73 20.02 9.36
N LYS A 24 -11.81 20.99 9.18
CA LYS A 24 -11.63 22.13 10.09
C LYS A 24 -12.87 23.03 10.11
N GLU A 25 -13.41 23.38 8.95
CA GLU A 25 -14.61 24.23 8.85
C GLU A 25 -15.84 23.59 9.50
N LEU A 26 -15.99 22.28 9.37
CA LEU A 26 -17.09 21.53 9.97
C LEU A 26 -16.84 21.13 11.44
N GLY A 27 -15.68 21.46 12.01
CA GLY A 27 -15.31 21.05 13.37
C GLY A 27 -15.16 19.54 13.53
N LEU A 28 -14.91 18.81 12.43
CA LEU A 28 -14.80 17.36 12.40
C LEU A 28 -13.35 16.91 12.36
N ASN A 29 -13.13 15.65 12.74
CA ASN A 29 -11.87 14.98 12.49
C ASN A 29 -11.76 14.62 11.00
N PHE A 30 -10.61 14.88 10.37
CA PHE A 30 -10.31 14.44 8.99
C PHE A 30 -10.64 12.96 8.75
N ARG A 31 -10.41 12.08 9.75
CA ARG A 31 -10.75 10.65 9.67
C ARG A 31 -12.24 10.40 9.45
N THR A 32 -13.10 11.27 9.96
CA THR A 32 -14.55 11.19 9.77
C THR A 32 -14.91 11.46 8.30
N ILE A 33 -14.36 12.52 7.70
CA ILE A 33 -14.53 12.82 6.28
C ILE A 33 -14.02 11.67 5.40
N TYR A 34 -12.82 11.16 5.70
CA TYR A 34 -12.25 10.01 4.98
C TYR A 34 -13.15 8.76 5.07
N ARG A 35 -13.72 8.49 6.25
CA ARG A 35 -14.63 7.35 6.44
C ARG A 35 -15.90 7.51 5.60
N TRP A 36 -16.52 8.69 5.60
CA TRP A 36 -17.70 8.95 4.77
C TRP A 36 -17.42 8.80 3.28
N LYS A 37 -16.29 9.33 2.79
CA LYS A 37 -15.87 9.10 1.40
C LYS A 37 -15.73 7.63 1.07
N LYS A 38 -15.21 6.83 2.00
CA LYS A 38 -15.09 5.38 1.84
C LYS A 38 -16.46 4.69 1.79
N GLU A 39 -17.37 5.06 2.69
CA GLU A 39 -18.76 4.54 2.72
C GLU A 39 -19.55 4.91 1.46
N LEU A 40 -19.30 6.11 0.92
CA LEU A 40 -19.89 6.60 -0.33
C LEU A 40 -19.16 6.11 -1.59
N GLY A 41 -18.16 5.23 -1.47
CA GLY A 41 -17.43 4.66 -2.61
C GLY A 41 -16.53 5.66 -3.37
N GLN A 42 -16.27 6.84 -2.82
CA GLN A 42 -15.40 7.87 -3.41
C GLN A 42 -13.90 7.56 -3.25
N THR A 43 -13.55 6.49 -2.55
CA THR A 43 -12.17 5.99 -2.46
C THR A 43 -11.96 4.77 -3.35
N LYS A 44 -10.84 4.71 -4.06
CA LYS A 44 -10.49 3.53 -4.86
C LYS A 44 -10.35 2.30 -3.96
N PRO A 45 -10.98 1.16 -4.29
CA PRO A 45 -10.77 -0.07 -3.54
C PRO A 45 -9.30 -0.49 -3.65
N ASN A 46 -8.80 -1.13 -2.59
CA ASN A 46 -7.48 -1.75 -2.64
C ASN A 46 -7.50 -2.86 -3.70
N LYS A 47 -6.43 -2.93 -4.52
CA LYS A 47 -6.30 -3.94 -5.57
C LYS A 47 -6.25 -5.37 -5.02
N HIS A 48 -5.72 -5.54 -3.81
CA HIS A 48 -5.65 -6.82 -3.11
C HIS A 48 -6.33 -6.71 -1.76
N SER A 49 -7.13 -7.71 -1.42
CA SER A 49 -7.70 -7.83 -0.08
C SER A 49 -6.63 -8.23 0.95
N GLN A 50 -6.91 -8.07 2.25
CA GLN A 50 -5.95 -8.48 3.28
C GLN A 50 -5.74 -9.99 3.33
N SER A 51 -6.77 -10.79 3.04
CA SER A 51 -6.67 -12.25 2.96
C SER A 51 -5.80 -12.68 1.79
N GLU A 52 -6.05 -12.11 0.61
CA GLU A 52 -5.27 -12.36 -0.59
C GLU A 52 -3.80 -11.96 -0.41
N GLN A 53 -3.54 -10.80 0.19
CA GLN A 53 -2.17 -10.38 0.52
C GLN A 53 -1.45 -11.41 1.40
N LYS A 54 -2.14 -11.98 2.42
CA LYS A 54 -1.55 -12.99 3.31
C LYS A 54 -1.24 -14.28 2.55
N GLU A 55 -2.16 -14.74 1.70
CA GLU A 55 -1.96 -15.95 0.90
C GLU A 55 -0.79 -15.80 -0.08
N LEU A 56 -0.73 -14.67 -0.80
CA LEU A 56 0.35 -14.37 -1.73
C LEU A 56 1.71 -14.29 -1.01
N MET A 57 1.76 -13.72 0.19
CA MET A 57 2.97 -13.70 1.00
C MET A 57 3.37 -15.10 1.48
N LYS A 58 2.42 -15.98 1.81
CA LYS A 58 2.70 -17.38 2.15
C LYS A 58 3.36 -18.10 0.96
N ARG A 59 2.76 -17.99 -0.23
CA ARG A 59 3.30 -18.55 -1.48
C ARG A 59 4.69 -18.00 -1.81
N TYR A 60 4.93 -16.70 -1.58
CA TYR A 60 6.25 -16.10 -1.74
C TYR A 60 7.32 -16.82 -0.89
N TYR A 61 7.04 -17.06 0.39
CA TYR A 61 7.98 -17.75 1.27
C TYR A 61 8.16 -19.23 0.88
N GLU A 62 7.11 -19.92 0.43
CA GLU A 62 7.19 -21.29 -0.08
C GLU A 62 8.12 -21.37 -1.31
N ILE A 63 7.92 -20.50 -2.31
CA ILE A 63 8.77 -20.45 -3.51
C ILE A 63 10.21 -20.09 -3.14
N LYS A 64 10.41 -19.15 -2.21
CA LYS A 64 11.74 -18.72 -1.77
C LYS A 64 12.48 -19.81 -1.00
N ASN A 65 11.78 -20.62 -0.21
CA ASN A 65 12.34 -21.76 0.50
C ASN A 65 12.73 -22.89 -0.45
N GLN A 66 11.90 -23.17 -1.46
CA GLN A 66 12.19 -24.18 -2.48
C GLN A 66 13.33 -23.76 -3.40
N ASN A 67 13.39 -22.47 -3.76
CA ASN A 67 14.36 -21.94 -4.71
C ASN A 67 15.01 -20.66 -4.16
N PRO A 68 16.00 -20.79 -3.25
CA PRO A 68 16.61 -19.63 -2.60
C PRO A 68 17.33 -18.69 -3.59
N LYS A 69 17.78 -19.20 -4.73
CA LYS A 69 18.43 -18.44 -5.80
C LYS A 69 17.49 -17.53 -6.58
N ASN A 70 16.17 -17.78 -6.56
CA ASN A 70 15.21 -16.95 -7.29
C ASN A 70 15.19 -15.52 -6.76
N SER A 71 15.27 -14.55 -7.66
CA SER A 71 15.20 -13.14 -7.29
C SER A 71 13.77 -12.75 -6.89
N ASP A 72 13.63 -11.76 -6.00
CA ASP A 72 12.31 -11.26 -5.61
C ASP A 72 11.50 -10.74 -6.81
N LYS A 73 12.19 -10.21 -7.84
CA LYS A 73 11.56 -9.74 -9.07
C LYS A 73 10.94 -10.89 -9.86
N GLU A 74 11.60 -12.04 -9.92
CA GLU A 74 11.07 -13.23 -10.60
C GLU A 74 9.89 -13.81 -9.85
N ILE A 75 9.98 -13.92 -8.53
CA ILE A 75 8.86 -14.40 -7.71
C ILE A 75 7.67 -13.43 -7.82
N ALA A 76 7.90 -12.11 -7.86
CA ALA A 76 6.84 -11.12 -8.10
C ALA A 76 6.14 -11.35 -9.45
N LYS A 77 6.90 -11.65 -10.52
CA LYS A 77 6.35 -11.99 -11.83
C LYS A 77 5.52 -13.27 -11.77
N MET A 78 6.02 -14.32 -11.12
CA MET A 78 5.29 -15.59 -10.95
C MET A 78 3.96 -15.39 -10.23
N LEU A 79 3.95 -14.55 -9.19
CA LEU A 79 2.75 -14.23 -8.42
C LEU A 79 1.86 -13.16 -9.07
N LYS A 80 2.25 -12.61 -10.23
CA LYS A 80 1.56 -11.51 -10.93
C LYS A 80 1.37 -10.25 -10.07
N ILE A 81 2.31 -9.98 -9.18
CA ILE A 81 2.32 -8.79 -8.30
C ILE A 81 3.40 -7.83 -8.78
N GLY A 82 3.16 -6.52 -8.67
CA GLY A 82 4.21 -5.53 -8.92
C GLY A 82 5.36 -5.64 -7.91
N SER A 83 6.61 -5.59 -8.36
CA SER A 83 7.80 -5.69 -7.50
C SER A 83 7.76 -4.73 -6.31
N ALA A 84 7.38 -3.48 -6.54
CA ALA A 84 7.23 -2.47 -5.47
C ALA A 84 6.15 -2.84 -4.44
N THR A 85 5.09 -3.53 -4.88
CA THR A 85 4.03 -4.01 -3.97
C THR A 85 4.56 -5.14 -3.10
N LEU A 86 5.29 -6.10 -3.68
CA LEU A 86 5.95 -7.17 -2.95
C LEU A 86 6.93 -6.61 -1.91
N ASP A 87 7.79 -5.66 -2.29
CA ASP A 87 8.76 -5.03 -1.39
C ASP A 87 8.09 -4.28 -0.24
N ARG A 88 6.97 -3.61 -0.50
CA ARG A 88 6.17 -2.96 0.53
C ARG A 88 5.59 -4.00 1.50
N TRP A 89 5.04 -5.09 0.99
CA TRP A 89 4.46 -6.16 1.80
C TRP A 89 5.52 -6.84 2.66
N LYS A 90 6.68 -7.19 2.10
CA LYS A 90 7.82 -7.73 2.87
C LYS A 90 8.20 -6.84 4.06
N ARG A 91 8.31 -5.52 3.83
CA ARG A 91 8.60 -4.56 4.90
C ARG A 91 7.50 -4.52 5.97
N GLN A 92 6.23 -4.59 5.58
CA GLN A 92 5.11 -4.65 6.52
C GLN A 92 5.12 -5.94 7.35
N PHE A 93 5.40 -7.09 6.75
CA PHE A 93 5.45 -8.37 7.43
C PHE A 93 6.61 -8.43 8.44
N LYS A 94 7.81 -7.97 8.06
CA LYS A 94 8.95 -7.86 8.99
C LYS A 94 8.61 -7.00 10.21
N ARG A 95 8.01 -5.82 10.00
CA ARG A 95 7.58 -4.92 11.10
C ARG A 95 6.55 -5.58 12.03
N LYS A 96 5.62 -6.39 11.50
CA LYS A 96 4.63 -7.11 12.30
C LYS A 96 5.23 -8.27 13.09
N GLN A 97 6.22 -8.97 12.55
CA GLN A 97 6.94 -10.02 13.28
C GLN A 97 7.80 -9.42 14.40
N CYS A 98 8.55 -8.34 14.15
CA CYS A 98 9.29 -7.65 15.20
C CYS A 98 8.36 -7.18 16.33
N ARG A 99 7.20 -6.57 16.03
CA ARG A 99 6.26 -6.16 17.08
C ARG A 99 5.68 -7.30 17.92
N ARG A 100 5.69 -8.54 17.42
CA ARG A 100 5.21 -9.72 18.16
C ARG A 100 6.32 -10.46 18.90
N ALA A 101 7.59 -10.27 18.51
CA ALA A 101 8.76 -10.86 19.18
C ALA A 101 9.23 -10.04 20.40
N PHE A 102 8.65 -8.86 20.63
CA PHE A 102 8.92 -7.97 21.76
C PHE A 102 7.70 -7.84 22.71
N CYS A 103 6.81 -8.85 22.74
CA CYS A 103 5.74 -8.99 23.72
C CYS A 103 5.79 -10.38 24.33
#